data_AF-A0A7C4SX20-F1
#
_entry.id   AF-A0A7C4SX20-F1
#
_cell.length_a   1.000
_cell.length_b   1.000
_cell.length_c   1.000
_cell.angle_alpha   90.00
_cell.angle_beta   90.00
_cell.angle_gamma   90.00
#
_symmetry.space_group_name_H-M   'P 1'
#
loop_
_entity.id
_entity.type
_entity.pdbx_description
1 polymer ?
#
loop_
_entity_poly.entity_id
_entity_poly.type
_entity_poly.pdbx_seq_one_letter_code
_entity_poly.pdbx_strand_id
1 'polypeptide(L)' 'VCVALKDNGLLAKQTHGNIVRFAPPLVITEKELRKAIEIIAKVFTAIK' A
#
# COMPACT_ATOMS: atom_id res chain seq x y z
N VAL A 1 6.43 7.86 -2.37
CA VAL A 1 5.35 6.85 -2.37
C VAL A 1 5.34 5.99 -1.10
N CYS A 2 6.38 5.18 -0.82
CA CYS A 2 6.38 4.28 0.36
C CYS A 2 6.19 5.00 1.72
N VAL A 3 6.78 6.19 1.89
CA VAL A 3 6.56 7.01 3.10
C VAL A 3 5.10 7.47 3.20
N ALA A 4 4.51 7.94 2.10
CA ALA A 4 3.10 8.34 2.09
C ALA A 4 2.13 7.17 2.35
N LEU A 5 2.45 5.97 1.86
CA LEU A 5 1.69 4.75 2.19
C LEU A 5 1.78 4.45 3.69
N LYS A 6 2.99 4.54 4.28
CA LYS A 6 3.20 4.34 5.72
C LYS A 6 2.37 5.32 6.55
N ASP A 7 2.35 6.59 6.17
CA ASP A 7 1.61 7.64 6.89
C ASP A 7 0.08 7.46 6.78
N ASN A 8 -0.39 6.76 5.74
CA ASN A 8 -1.80 6.34 5.59
C ASN A 8 -2.08 4.94 6.19
N GLY A 9 -1.12 4.35 6.90
CA GLY A 9 -1.29 3.08 7.62
C GLY A 9 -1.05 1.83 6.79
N LEU A 10 -0.37 1.93 5.63
CA LEU A 10 -0.02 0.80 4.78
C LEU A 10 1.50 0.66 4.62
N LEU A 11 2.05 -0.45 5.10
CA LEU A 11 3.47 -0.74 4.95
C LEU A 11 3.75 -1.36 3.58
N ALA A 12 4.75 -0.80 2.89
CA ALA A 12 5.25 -1.33 1.63
C ALA A 12 6.76 -1.14 1.55
N LYS A 13 7.44 -2.01 0.79
CA LYS A 13 8.89 -1.89 0.55
C LYS A 13 9.16 -1.65 -0.91
N GLN A 14 10.05 -0.70 -1.19
CA GLN A 14 10.60 -0.51 -2.53
C GLN A 14 11.69 -1.55 -2.83
N THR A 15 11.68 -2.06 -4.05
CA THR A 15 12.63 -3.04 -4.57
C THR A 15 13.06 -2.62 -5.96
N HIS A 16 14.28 -2.95 -6.37
CA HIS A 16 14.84 -2.59 -7.69
C HIS A 16 14.62 -1.11 -8.07
N GLY A 17 14.72 -0.20 -7.10
CA GLY A 17 14.52 1.25 -7.27
C GLY A 17 13.07 1.69 -7.46
N ASN A 18 12.30 1.02 -8.31
CA ASN A 18 11.03 1.53 -8.84
C ASN A 18 9.81 0.63 -8.55
N ILE A 19 10.02 -0.54 -7.93
CA ILE A 19 8.95 -1.52 -7.71
C ILE A 19 8.48 -1.45 -6.25
N VAL A 20 7.20 -1.14 -6.05
CA VAL A 20 6.56 -1.20 -4.73
C VAL A 20 6.03 -2.62 -4.50
N ARG A 21 6.54 -3.31 -3.47
CA ARG A 21 6.11 -4.65 -3.09
C ARG A 21 5.19 -4.60 -1.87
N PHE A 22 4.03 -5.25 -2.02
CA PHE A 22 3.07 -5.50 -0.95
C PHE A 22 3.12 -6.99 -0.60
N ALA A 23 3.32 -7.31 0.68
CA ALA A 23 3.37 -8.69 1.17
C ALA A 23 2.39 -8.83 2.34
N PRO A 24 1.08 -8.95 2.06
CA PRO A 24 0.08 -9.16 3.11
C PRO A 24 0.24 -10.56 3.72
N PRO A 25 -0.19 -10.75 4.98
CA PRO A 25 -0.24 -12.07 5.60
C PRO A 25 -1.34 -12.93 4.97
N LEU A 26 -1.20 -14.25 5.00
CA LEU A 26 -2.18 -15.19 4.43
C LEU A 26 -3.55 -15.18 5.15
N VAL A 27 -3.59 -14.63 6.37
CA VAL A 27 -4.80 -14.52 7.18
C VAL A 27 -5.62 -13.25 6.90
N ILE A 28 -5.18 -12.41 5.95
CA ILE A 28 -5.88 -11.15 5.62
C ILE A 28 -7.31 -11.43 5.13
N THR A 29 -8.26 -10.66 5.66
CA THR A 29 -9.66 -10.75 5.25
C THR A 29 -9.95 -9.91 4.00
N GLU A 30 -11.03 -10.22 3.28
CA GLU A 30 -11.44 -9.42 2.11
C GLU A 30 -11.67 -7.94 2.47
N LYS A 31 -12.24 -7.68 3.65
CA LYS A 31 -12.49 -6.31 4.12
C LYS A 31 -11.19 -5.52 4.32
N GLU A 32 -10.18 -6.15 4.92
CA GLU A 32 -8.86 -5.53 5.11
C GLU A 32 -8.15 -5.32 3.77
N LEU A 33 -8.27 -6.28 2.85
CA LEU A 33 -7.73 -6.16 1.50
C LEU A 33 -8.36 -4.96 0.76
N ARG A 34 -9.68 -4.82 0.79
CA ARG A 34 -10.38 -3.67 0.18
C ARG A 34 -9.93 -2.34 0.78
N LYS A 35 -9.81 -2.28 2.12
CA LYS A 35 -9.27 -1.09 2.81
C LYS A 35 -7.84 -0.77 2.38
N ALA A 36 -6.98 -1.77 2.22
CA ALA A 36 -5.61 -1.57 1.74
C ALA A 36 -5.60 -1.01 0.30
N ILE A 37 -6.45 -1.53 -0.58
CA ILE A 37 -6.58 -1.04 -1.97
C ILE A 37 -7.06 0.41 -1.99
N GLU A 38 -8.02 0.80 -1.16
CA GLU A 38 -8.50 2.18 -1.04
C GLU A 38 -7.36 3.13 -0.63
N ILE A 39 -6.53 2.72 0.34
CA ILE A 39 -5.35 3.50 0.77
C ILE A 39 -4.36 3.66 -0.39
N ILE A 40 -4.09 2.59 -1.14
CA ILE A 40 -3.20 2.64 -2.31
C ILE A 40 -3.74 3.64 -3.33
N ALA A 41 -5.02 3.51 -3.72
CA ALA A 41 -5.64 4.39 -4.70
C ALA A 41 -5.61 5.86 -4.26
N LYS A 42 -5.91 6.14 -2.98
CA LYS A 42 -5.86 7.48 -2.41
C LYS A 42 -4.46 8.09 -2.51
N VAL A 43 -3.44 7.34 -2.11
CA VAL A 43 -2.05 7.83 -2.11
C VAL A 43 -1.57 8.10 -3.54
N PHE A 44 -1.83 7.20 -4.50
CA PHE A 44 -1.42 7.41 -5.89
C PHE A 44 -2.19 8.55 -6.57
N THR A 45 -3.45 8.76 -6.22
CA THR A 45 -4.25 9.90 -6.74
C THR A 45 -3.78 11.23 -6.17
N ALA A 46 -3.34 11.27 -4.91
CA ALA A 46 -2.83 12.48 -4.27
C ALA A 46 -1.42 12.89 -4.71
N ILE A 47 -0.64 11.94 -5.24
CA ILE A 47 0.73 12.18 -5.75
C ILE A 47 0.71 12.62 -7.23
N LYS A 48 -0.47 12.70 -7.84
CA LYS A 48 -0.65 13.07 -9.24
C LYS A 48 -0.30 14.53 -9.51
#